data_AF-A0A2R7Y080-F1
#
_entry.id   AF-A0A2R7Y080-F1
#
_cell.length_a   1.000
_cell.length_b   1.000
_cell.length_c   1.000
_cell.angle_alpha   90.00
_cell.angle_beta   90.00
_cell.angle_gamma   90.00
#
_symmetry.space_group_name_H-M   'P 1'
#
loop_
_entity.id
_entity.type
_entity.pdbx_description
1 polymer ?
#
loop_
_entity_poly.entity_id
_entity_poly.type
_entity_poly.pdbx_seq_one_letter_code
_entity_poly.pdbx_strand_id
1 'polypeptide(L)'
;MTGLNCGIVYESQFVSYDPLFEELELDFTQQASGDAVGYFASMKLANGFKKVTYWSKEQVLAHKKKFVKSANGPWRDHFDAMAQKTVLKAMLTKYAPASIESKMIQTAITEDDSERFENAKDVTPDEPVISIDESVTSEVSQNEPSTESQEQLTEDEVEELFPIGKS
;
A
#
# COMPACT_ATOMS: atom_id res chain seq x y z
N MET A 1 11.69 11.35 2.53
CA MET A 1 10.43 11.56 1.75
C MET A 1 10.44 12.98 1.18
N THR A 2 10.03 13.19 -0.08
CA THR A 2 10.13 14.51 -0.76
C THR A 2 8.78 15.19 -1.00
N GLY A 3 7.67 14.45 -0.87
CA GLY A 3 6.33 15.01 -0.85
C GLY A 3 5.36 14.07 -0.15
N LEU A 4 4.48 14.64 0.67
CA LEU A 4 3.38 13.94 1.32
C LEU A 4 2.18 14.88 1.31
N ASN A 5 1.03 14.39 0.85
CA ASN A 5 -0.18 15.19 0.81
C ASN A 5 -1.41 14.32 1.06
N CYS A 6 -2.49 14.93 1.52
CA CYS A 6 -3.82 14.35 1.60
C CYS A 6 -4.86 15.43 1.35
N GLY A 7 -6.03 15.04 0.86
CA GLY A 7 -7.05 16.00 0.50
C GLY A 7 -8.43 15.38 0.30
N ILE A 8 -9.38 16.27 0.09
CA ILE A 8 -10.78 15.94 -0.21
C ILE A 8 -10.95 15.89 -1.72
N VAL A 9 -11.68 14.90 -2.20
CA VAL A 9 -12.14 14.82 -3.59
C VAL A 9 -13.61 15.25 -3.61
N TYR A 10 -13.87 16.34 -4.32
CA TYR A 10 -15.22 16.85 -4.53
C TYR A 10 -15.82 16.29 -5.80
N GLU A 11 -17.15 16.17 -5.83
CA GLU A 11 -17.91 15.67 -6.99
C GLU A 11 -17.54 16.41 -8.29
N SER A 12 -17.39 17.74 -8.24
CA SER A 12 -17.07 18.55 -9.43
C SER A 12 -15.71 18.20 -10.06
N GLN A 13 -14.77 17.67 -9.27
CA GLN A 13 -13.41 17.38 -9.73
C GLN A 13 -13.21 15.90 -10.03
N PHE A 14 -14.12 15.02 -9.63
CA PHE A 14 -13.95 13.58 -9.77
C PHE A 14 -14.28 13.11 -11.18
N VAL A 15 -13.31 12.51 -11.87
CA VAL A 15 -13.50 11.96 -13.21
C VAL A 15 -13.66 10.44 -13.14
N SER A 16 -12.66 9.74 -12.62
CA SER A 16 -12.66 8.29 -12.55
C SER A 16 -11.70 7.78 -11.47
N TYR A 17 -11.89 6.52 -11.08
CA TYR A 17 -10.94 5.80 -10.22
C TYR A 17 -10.83 4.34 -10.67
N ASP A 18 -9.62 3.90 -10.99
CA ASP A 18 -9.32 2.49 -11.25
C ASP A 18 -8.83 1.81 -9.95
N PRO A 19 -9.63 0.90 -9.37
CA PRO A 19 -9.24 0.19 -8.15
C PRO A 19 -8.14 -0.87 -8.37
N LEU A 20 -7.90 -1.31 -9.61
CA LEU A 20 -6.91 -2.36 -9.91
C LEU A 20 -5.49 -1.82 -9.75
N PHE A 21 -5.23 -0.63 -10.29
CA PHE A 21 -3.92 0.04 -10.21
C PHE A 21 -3.88 1.22 -9.22
N GLU A 22 -5.01 1.51 -8.59
CA GLU A 22 -5.22 2.68 -7.71
C GLU A 22 -4.94 4.01 -8.42
N GLU A 23 -5.41 4.15 -9.66
CA GLU A 23 -5.27 5.37 -10.46
C GLU A 23 -6.48 6.29 -10.26
N LEU A 24 -6.23 7.50 -9.74
CA LEU A 24 -7.25 8.51 -9.50
C LEU A 24 -7.11 9.63 -10.53
N GLU A 25 -8.17 9.87 -11.30
CA GLU A 25 -8.25 10.97 -12.27
C GLU A 25 -9.13 12.09 -11.72
N LEU A 26 -8.55 13.30 -11.65
CA LEU A 26 -9.23 14.51 -11.21
C LEU A 26 -9.12 15.62 -12.25
N ASP A 27 -10.21 16.36 -12.46
CA ASP A 27 -10.24 17.55 -13.29
C ASP A 27 -10.00 18.81 -12.45
N PHE A 28 -8.76 19.29 -12.46
CA PHE A 28 -8.36 20.50 -11.75
C PHE A 28 -8.72 21.80 -12.47
N THR A 29 -9.28 21.74 -13.68
CA THR A 29 -9.83 22.94 -14.34
C THR A 29 -11.14 23.37 -13.70
N GLN A 30 -11.82 22.45 -13.02
CA GLN A 30 -13.03 22.72 -12.25
C GLN A 30 -12.69 23.14 -10.82
N GLN A 31 -13.45 24.13 -10.33
CA GLN A 31 -13.37 24.55 -8.95
C GLN A 31 -13.90 23.44 -8.03
N ALA A 32 -13.18 23.18 -6.94
CA ALA A 32 -13.60 22.27 -5.88
C ALA A 32 -14.95 22.73 -5.29
N SER A 33 -16.02 21.99 -5.56
CA SER A 33 -17.39 22.32 -5.15
C SER A 33 -18.29 21.08 -5.13
N GLY A 34 -19.40 21.18 -4.40
CA GLY A 34 -20.34 20.07 -4.21
C GLY A 34 -19.98 19.20 -3.02
N ASP A 35 -20.52 17.99 -2.99
CA ASP A 35 -20.29 17.06 -1.89
C ASP A 35 -18.90 16.40 -2.02
N ALA A 36 -18.29 16.12 -0.86
CA ALA A 36 -17.11 15.27 -0.80
C ALA A 36 -17.48 13.83 -1.19
N VAL A 37 -16.95 13.35 -2.31
CA VAL A 37 -17.18 11.99 -2.81
C VAL A 37 -16.14 11.00 -2.28
N GLY A 38 -14.97 11.51 -1.88
CA GLY A 38 -13.92 10.70 -1.26
C GLY A 38 -12.73 11.52 -0.80
N TYR A 39 -11.66 10.82 -0.46
CA TYR A 39 -10.45 11.39 0.11
C TYR A 39 -9.24 10.68 -0.49
N PHE A 40 -8.18 11.44 -0.75
CA PHE A 40 -6.94 10.89 -1.28
C PHE A 40 -5.78 11.14 -0.33
N ALA A 41 -4.77 10.29 -0.43
CA ALA A 41 -3.44 10.53 0.07
C ALA A 41 -2.43 10.29 -1.05
N SER A 42 -1.33 11.03 -1.05
CA SER A 42 -0.24 10.84 -1.99
C SER A 42 1.11 11.00 -1.32
N MET A 43 2.09 10.21 -1.78
CA MET A 43 3.47 10.32 -1.36
C MET A 43 4.42 10.28 -2.54
N LYS A 44 5.55 10.98 -2.38
CA LYS A 44 6.70 10.97 -3.29
C LYS A 44 7.98 10.76 -2.47
N LEU A 45 8.77 9.78 -2.85
CA LEU A 45 10.06 9.48 -2.23
C LEU A 45 11.22 10.05 -3.04
N ALA A 46 12.41 10.07 -2.43
CA ALA A 46 13.61 10.61 -3.07
C ALA A 46 14.09 9.76 -4.27
N ASN A 47 13.81 8.46 -4.24
CA ASN A 47 14.11 7.52 -5.32
C ASN A 47 13.14 7.60 -6.51
N GLY A 48 12.19 8.55 -6.51
CA GLY A 48 11.21 8.71 -7.58
C GLY A 48 9.94 7.89 -7.41
N PHE A 49 9.84 7.01 -6.41
CA PHE A 49 8.60 6.30 -6.11
C PHE A 49 7.48 7.29 -5.78
N LYS A 50 6.34 7.14 -6.46
CA LYS A 50 5.12 7.92 -6.25
C LYS A 50 3.98 6.94 -6.01
N LYS A 51 3.14 7.26 -5.04
CA LYS A 51 1.91 6.50 -4.79
C LYS A 51 0.78 7.45 -4.46
N VAL A 52 -0.39 7.13 -5.00
CA VAL A 52 -1.67 7.76 -4.65
C VAL A 52 -2.58 6.64 -4.16
N THR A 53 -3.38 6.94 -3.14
CA THR A 53 -4.44 6.07 -2.64
C THR A 53 -5.69 6.91 -2.47
N TYR A 54 -6.82 6.37 -2.91
CA TYR A 54 -8.12 7.02 -2.85
C TYR A 54 -9.12 6.13 -2.14
N TRP A 55 -9.85 6.68 -1.17
CA TRP A 55 -10.99 6.02 -0.54
C TRP A 55 -12.25 6.84 -0.81
N SER A 56 -13.31 6.17 -1.25
CA SER A 56 -14.64 6.79 -1.31
C SER A 56 -15.10 7.16 0.10
N LYS A 57 -16.02 8.14 0.19
CA LYS A 57 -16.61 8.54 1.48
C LYS A 57 -17.26 7.36 2.20
N GLU A 58 -17.83 6.42 1.45
CA GLU A 58 -18.40 5.18 2.00
C GLU A 58 -17.32 4.29 2.65
N GLN A 59 -16.17 4.10 2.00
CA GLN A 59 -15.05 3.33 2.55
C GLN A 59 -14.54 3.96 3.86
N VAL A 60 -14.43 5.30 3.92
CA VAL A 60 -14.06 6.00 5.15
C VAL A 60 -15.12 5.78 6.25
N LEU A 61 -16.41 5.87 5.92
CA LEU A 61 -17.49 5.64 6.88
C LEU A 61 -17.49 4.20 7.39
N ALA A 62 -17.23 3.22 6.53
CA ALA A 62 -17.07 1.82 6.93
C ALA A 62 -15.88 1.64 7.89
N HIS A 63 -14.75 2.30 7.61
CA HIS A 63 -13.60 2.33 8.52
C HIS A 63 -13.97 2.95 9.88
N LYS A 64 -14.60 4.14 9.88
CA LYS A 64 -15.10 4.79 11.10
C LYS A 64 -15.99 3.84 11.91
N LYS A 65 -16.96 3.18 11.27
CA LYS A 65 -17.88 2.25 11.93
C LYS A 65 -17.16 1.06 12.56
N LYS A 66 -16.08 0.57 11.93
CA LYS A 66 -15.29 -0.57 12.42
C LYS A 66 -14.43 -0.22 13.63
N PHE A 67 -13.78 0.96 13.62
CA PHE A 67 -12.74 1.30 14.60
C PHE A 67 -13.17 2.32 15.66
N VAL A 68 -14.23 3.10 15.42
CA VAL A 68 -14.69 4.15 16.34
C VAL A 68 -15.90 3.65 17.12
N LYS A 69 -15.71 3.42 18.43
CA LYS A 69 -16.75 2.89 19.33
C LYS A 69 -17.77 3.94 19.80
N SER A 70 -17.39 5.21 19.83
CA SER A 70 -18.26 6.31 20.30
C SER A 70 -18.79 7.14 19.12
N ALA A 71 -20.10 7.40 19.13
CA ALA A 71 -20.72 8.33 18.17
C ALA A 71 -20.31 9.80 18.42
N ASN A 72 -19.92 10.12 19.66
CA ASN A 72 -19.44 11.43 20.06
C ASN A 72 -17.91 11.49 19.94
N GLY A 73 -17.40 12.51 19.27
CA GLY A 73 -15.96 12.76 19.17
C GLY A 73 -15.54 13.49 17.88
N PRO A 74 -14.22 13.54 17.60
CA PRO A 74 -13.66 14.29 16.46
C PRO A 74 -14.22 13.89 15.10
N TRP A 75 -14.68 12.64 14.95
CA TRP A 75 -15.35 12.18 13.72
C TRP A 75 -16.74 12.77 13.48
N ARG A 76 -17.31 13.49 14.46
CA ARG A 76 -18.58 14.22 14.33
C ARG A 76 -18.31 15.68 13.98
N ASP A 77 -17.39 16.32 14.69
CA ASP A 77 -17.09 17.76 14.52
C ASP A 77 -16.08 18.05 13.39
N HIS A 78 -15.19 17.10 13.10
CA HIS A 78 -14.07 17.23 12.16
C HIS A 78 -13.94 16.01 11.25
N PHE A 79 -15.04 15.62 10.60
CA PHE A 79 -15.09 14.41 9.77
C PHE A 79 -14.02 14.41 8.66
N ASP A 80 -13.90 15.49 7.89
CA ASP A 80 -12.98 15.55 6.75
C ASP A 80 -11.51 15.48 7.16
N ALA A 81 -11.15 16.10 8.28
CA ALA A 81 -9.79 16.04 8.81
C ALA A 81 -9.45 14.61 9.29
N MET A 82 -10.39 13.94 9.95
CA MET A 82 -10.23 12.55 10.38
C MET A 82 -10.14 11.60 9.19
N ALA A 83 -10.99 11.79 8.18
CA ALA A 83 -10.98 11.02 6.94
C ALA A 83 -9.61 11.11 6.24
N GLN A 84 -9.10 12.33 6.03
CA GLN A 84 -7.79 12.56 5.44
C GLN A 84 -6.67 11.90 6.24
N LYS A 85 -6.67 12.05 7.58
CA LYS A 85 -5.69 11.39 8.47
C LYS A 85 -5.76 9.87 8.32
N THR A 86 -6.95 9.29 8.28
CA THR A 86 -7.15 7.85 8.14
C THR A 86 -6.63 7.33 6.80
N VAL A 87 -6.96 7.97 5.68
CA VAL A 87 -6.48 7.54 4.35
C VAL A 87 -4.97 7.69 4.25
N LEU A 88 -4.41 8.78 4.78
CA LEU A 88 -2.97 9.01 4.84
C LEU A 88 -2.25 7.92 5.66
N LYS A 89 -2.77 7.61 6.85
CA LYS A 89 -2.24 6.54 7.73
C LYS A 89 -2.29 5.19 7.02
N ALA A 90 -3.42 4.83 6.41
CA ALA A 90 -3.56 3.57 5.68
C ALA A 90 -2.56 3.46 4.52
N MET A 91 -2.36 4.54 3.75
CA MET A 91 -1.38 4.59 2.67
C MET A 91 0.05 4.42 3.21
N LEU A 92 0.40 5.10 4.30
CA LEU A 92 1.72 5.01 4.91
C LEU A 92 1.99 3.60 5.47
N THR A 93 1.03 3.02 6.20
CA THR A 93 1.17 1.66 6.74
C THR A 93 1.34 0.61 5.63
N LYS A 94 0.68 0.77 4.49
CA LYS A 94 0.73 -0.20 3.39
C LYS A 94 1.95 -0.04 2.48
N TYR A 95 2.36 1.20 2.19
CA TYR A 95 3.30 1.50 1.11
C TYR A 95 4.55 2.26 1.54
N ALA A 96 4.59 2.86 2.74
CA ALA A 96 5.81 3.52 3.18
C ALA A 96 6.89 2.46 3.45
N PRO A 97 8.07 2.53 2.81
CA PRO A 97 9.11 1.54 3.00
C PRO A 97 9.56 1.55 4.46
N ALA A 98 9.70 0.39 5.10
CA ALA A 98 10.08 0.24 6.51
C ALA A 98 11.54 0.62 6.85
N SER A 99 12.12 1.58 6.12
CA SER A 99 13.40 2.18 6.50
C SER A 99 13.29 2.85 7.87
N ILE A 100 14.42 3.03 8.57
CA ILE A 100 14.50 3.50 9.96
C ILE A 100 13.72 4.82 10.17
N GLU A 101 13.76 5.74 9.20
CA GLU A 101 12.95 6.98 9.26
C GLU A 101 11.44 6.72 9.18
N SER A 102 10.99 5.76 8.35
CA SER A 102 9.58 5.39 8.24
C SER A 102 9.11 4.50 9.38
N LYS A 103 10.01 3.75 10.04
CA LYS A 103 9.69 3.05 11.30
C LYS A 103 9.28 4.06 12.36
N MET A 104 9.97 5.19 12.48
CA MET A 104 9.56 6.24 13.42
C MET A 104 8.20 6.83 13.10
N ILE A 105 7.86 7.01 11.82
CA ILE A 105 6.52 7.44 11.41
C ILE A 105 5.46 6.41 11.81
N GLN A 106 5.72 5.12 11.58
CA GLN A 106 4.81 4.04 11.97
C GLN A 106 4.65 3.94 13.49
N THR A 107 5.75 4.05 14.25
CA THR A 107 5.72 4.06 15.72
C THR A 107 4.92 5.24 16.27
N ALA A 108 5.16 6.46 15.77
CA ALA A 108 4.38 7.64 16.17
C ALA A 108 2.88 7.49 15.83
N ILE A 109 2.58 6.85 14.70
CA ILE A 109 1.20 6.54 14.28
C ILE A 109 0.51 5.55 15.23
N THR A 110 1.24 4.59 15.80
CA THR A 110 0.70 3.61 16.75
C THR A 110 0.57 4.17 18.17
N GLU A 111 1.49 5.04 18.58
CA GLU A 111 1.48 5.67 19.90
C GLU A 111 0.31 6.66 20.06
N ASP A 112 -0.02 7.43 19.01
CA ASP A 112 -1.17 8.34 19.02
C ASP A 112 -2.53 7.59 19.12
N ASP A 113 -2.56 6.30 18.78
CA ASP A 113 -3.73 5.43 18.99
C ASP A 113 -3.73 4.80 20.39
N SER A 114 -2.56 4.47 20.96
CA SER A 114 -2.46 3.75 22.25
C SER A 114 -2.87 4.63 23.43
N GLU A 115 -2.63 5.94 23.37
CA GLU A 115 -3.13 6.90 24.38
C GLU A 115 -4.67 7.05 24.36
N ARG A 116 -5.35 6.52 23.32
CA ARG A 116 -6.80 6.64 23.14
C ARG A 116 -7.57 5.32 23.29
N PHE A 117 -6.90 4.18 23.26
CA PHE A 117 -7.53 2.85 23.31
C PHE A 117 -6.82 1.92 24.30
N GLU A 118 -6.94 2.20 25.59
CA GLU A 118 -6.54 1.28 26.69
C GLU A 118 -7.20 -0.12 26.63
N ASN A 119 -8.10 -0.42 25.67
CA ASN A 119 -8.76 -1.73 25.55
C ASN A 119 -9.12 -2.09 24.09
N ALA A 120 -8.12 -2.35 23.26
CA ALA A 120 -8.30 -3.11 22.02
C ALA A 120 -7.25 -4.23 21.97
N LYS A 121 -7.70 -5.48 22.14
CA LYS A 121 -6.86 -6.67 21.94
C LYS A 121 -6.46 -6.73 20.47
N ASP A 122 -5.17 -6.59 20.19
CA ASP A 122 -4.59 -6.89 18.89
C ASP A 122 -4.84 -8.36 18.57
N VAL A 123 -5.43 -8.62 17.41
CA VAL A 123 -5.70 -9.96 16.87
C VAL A 123 -5.17 -10.03 15.45
N THR A 124 -3.91 -9.70 15.29
CA THR A 124 -3.16 -10.06 14.10
C THR A 124 -2.42 -11.37 14.40
N PRO A 125 -2.74 -12.49 13.74
CA PRO A 125 -1.95 -13.71 13.88
C PRO A 125 -0.52 -13.44 13.39
N ASP A 126 0.48 -13.69 14.25
CA ASP A 126 1.88 -13.65 13.88
C ASP A 126 2.17 -14.72 12.82
N GLU A 127 2.28 -14.34 11.55
CA GLU A 127 2.87 -15.22 10.54
C GLU A 127 4.40 -15.27 10.77
N PRO A 128 5.02 -16.47 10.81
CA PRO A 128 6.44 -16.59 11.07
C PRO A 128 7.25 -16.06 9.88
N VAL A 129 8.02 -15.01 10.14
CA VAL A 129 9.04 -14.50 9.22
C VAL A 129 10.12 -15.57 9.01
N ILE A 130 10.20 -16.10 7.79
CA ILE A 130 11.31 -16.96 7.37
C ILE A 130 12.54 -16.05 7.27
N SER A 131 13.44 -16.19 8.25
CA SER A 131 14.70 -15.45 8.30
C SER A 131 15.71 -16.18 7.41
N ILE A 132 16.02 -15.60 6.25
CA ILE A 132 17.12 -16.05 5.39
C ILE A 132 18.35 -15.28 5.85
N ASP A 133 19.21 -15.96 6.61
CA ASP A 133 20.48 -15.45 7.12
C ASP A 133 21.54 -15.52 6.00
N GLU A 134 22.01 -14.36 5.54
CA GLU A 134 23.13 -14.23 4.61
C GLU A 134 24.29 -13.56 5.33
N SER A 135 25.20 -14.36 5.91
CA SER A 135 26.65 -14.09 5.88
C SER A 135 27.45 -15.20 6.55
N VAL A 136 28.15 -16.03 5.75
CA VAL A 136 29.49 -16.52 6.10
C VAL A 136 30.29 -16.75 4.81
N THR A 137 31.20 -15.85 4.52
CA THR A 137 32.32 -16.05 3.58
C THR A 137 33.59 -16.43 4.34
N SER A 138 34.49 -17.14 3.64
CA SER A 138 35.91 -17.48 3.94
C SER A 138 36.08 -18.89 4.55
N GLU A 139 36.86 -19.88 4.06
CA GLU A 139 37.98 -19.95 3.09
C GLU A 139 38.17 -21.37 2.48
N VAL A 140 38.51 -21.40 1.18
CA VAL A 140 39.44 -22.28 0.40
C VAL A 140 39.77 -23.72 0.86
N SER A 141 39.54 -24.72 -0.02
CA SER A 141 40.55 -25.72 -0.45
C SER A 141 40.11 -26.54 -1.68
N GLN A 142 41.09 -26.87 -2.53
CA GLN A 142 41.01 -27.39 -3.91
C GLN A 142 40.61 -28.88 -4.03
N ASN A 143 39.83 -29.24 -5.07
CA ASN A 143 40.17 -30.26 -6.09
C ASN A 143 39.03 -30.44 -7.14
N GLU A 144 39.34 -30.22 -8.41
CA GLU A 144 38.63 -30.74 -9.61
C GLU A 144 39.18 -32.16 -9.95
N PRO A 145 38.63 -32.98 -10.89
CA PRO A 145 37.59 -32.71 -11.90
C PRO A 145 36.49 -33.79 -12.05
N SER A 146 35.43 -33.52 -12.83
CA SER A 146 34.98 -34.28 -14.04
C SER A 146 33.47 -34.25 -14.36
N THR A 147 33.17 -33.70 -15.56
CA THR A 147 32.31 -34.25 -16.65
C THR A 147 30.76 -34.13 -16.60
N GLU A 148 30.26 -33.26 -17.50
CA GLU A 148 29.17 -33.47 -18.52
C GLU A 148 27.75 -33.86 -18.00
N SER A 149 26.68 -33.10 -18.23
CA SER A 149 26.09 -32.81 -19.55
C SER A 149 24.99 -31.74 -19.44
N GLN A 150 24.86 -30.91 -20.49
CA GLN A 150 23.72 -30.02 -20.73
C GLN A 150 22.66 -30.75 -21.57
N GLU A 151 21.38 -30.62 -21.24
CA GLU A 151 20.29 -30.89 -22.18
C GLU A 151 19.46 -29.61 -22.38
N GLN A 152 19.63 -29.00 -23.55
CA GLN A 152 18.73 -28.00 -24.10
C GLN A 152 17.60 -28.73 -24.83
N LEU A 153 16.35 -28.45 -24.45
CA LEU A 153 15.18 -28.91 -25.19
C LEU A 153 15.05 -28.14 -26.52
N THR A 154 14.82 -28.89 -27.60
CA THR A 154 14.74 -28.39 -28.97
C THR A 154 13.32 -27.97 -29.36
N GLU A 155 13.23 -26.98 -30.26
CA GLU A 155 12.01 -26.31 -30.73
C GLU A 155 10.91 -27.24 -31.28
N ASP A 156 11.23 -28.47 -31.70
CA ASP A 156 10.27 -29.45 -32.22
C ASP A 156 9.33 -30.03 -31.14
N GLU A 157 9.69 -29.97 -29.85
CA GLU A 157 8.85 -30.48 -28.74
C GLU A 157 7.76 -29.48 -28.31
N VAL A 158 7.89 -28.21 -28.73
CA VAL A 158 6.95 -27.13 -28.38
C VAL A 158 5.72 -27.13 -29.31
N GLU A 159 5.84 -27.62 -30.55
CA GLU A 159 4.74 -27.66 -31.52
C GLU A 159 3.77 -28.85 -31.32
N GLU A 160 4.17 -29.93 -30.63
CA GLU A 160 3.24 -31.03 -30.29
C GLU A 160 2.28 -30.69 -29.13
N LEU A 161 2.62 -29.71 -28.29
CA LEU A 161 1.82 -29.35 -27.10
C LEU A 161 0.74 -28.29 -27.36
N PHE A 162 0.78 -27.57 -28.48
CA PHE A 162 -0.22 -26.57 -28.85
C PHE A 162 -0.58 -26.61 -30.35
N PRO A 163 -1.42 -27.56 -30.81
CA PRO A 163 -1.90 -27.53 -32.19
C PRO A 163 -2.84 -26.32 -32.38
N ILE A 164 -2.31 -25.26 -32.99
CA ILE A 164 -3.11 -24.12 -33.44
C ILE A 164 -3.98 -24.59 -34.61
N GLY A 165 -5.23 -24.93 -34.32
CA GLY A 165 -6.25 -25.20 -35.32
C GLY A 165 -6.49 -23.97 -36.16
N LYS A 166 -5.95 -23.95 -37.38
CA LYS A 166 -6.35 -23.00 -38.43
C LYS A 166 -7.64 -23.50 -39.07
N SER A 167 -8.69 -22.69 -39.01
CA SER A 167 -9.76 -22.69 -40.01
C SER A 167 -10.18 -21.26 -40.31
#